data_AF-A0A5C6F2C5-F1
#
_entry.id   AF-A0A5C6F2C5-F1
#
_cell.length_a   1.000
_cell.length_b   1.000
_cell.length_c   1.000
_cell.angle_alpha   90.00
_cell.angle_beta   90.00
_cell.angle_gamma   90.00
#
_symmetry.space_group_name_H-M   'P 1'
#
loop_
_entity.id
_entity.type
_entity.pdbx_description
1 polymer ?
#
loop_
_entity_poly.entity_id
_entity_poly.type
_entity_poly.pdbx_seq_one_letter_code
_entity_poly.pdbx_strand_id
1 'polypeptide(L)'
;MTANVLNDRMTHTKASKIFANALWCVLAIWLVASSLACVIQAWLAPQLTTLMTTVSLGSGMVGVFAMLPGIFLQQPESSIQNLSPGRRVAMTAQFFLIGSVAAMAIRFAGTVALFVACRYQFGLSEKTIAIFVCLWYVLLTSLEIFFLARGAASIDSTPDSRVNFSQSPSTDSTFG
;
A
#
# COMPACT_ATOMS: atom_id res chain seq x y z
N MET A 1 -31.10 18.68 -11.36
CA MET A 1 -30.63 17.28 -11.37
C MET A 1 -29.11 17.13 -11.51
N THR A 2 -28.35 18.21 -11.76
CA THR A 2 -26.89 18.21 -12.00
C THR A 2 -26.02 18.36 -10.74
N ALA A 3 -26.57 18.81 -9.61
CA ALA A 3 -25.80 19.04 -8.37
C ALA A 3 -25.36 17.73 -7.67
N ASN A 4 -26.14 16.65 -7.81
CA ASN A 4 -25.81 15.37 -7.18
C ASN A 4 -24.63 14.65 -7.87
N VAL A 5 -24.43 14.88 -9.18
CA VAL A 5 -23.31 14.29 -9.94
C VAL A 5 -21.97 14.93 -9.58
N LEU A 6 -21.98 16.20 -9.15
CA LEU A 6 -20.76 16.91 -8.76
C LEU A 6 -20.29 16.51 -7.36
N ASN A 7 -21.22 16.24 -6.44
CA ASN A 7 -20.89 15.85 -5.07
C ASN A 7 -20.33 14.40 -5.02
N ASP A 8 -20.83 13.52 -5.88
CA ASP A 8 -20.38 12.12 -5.97
C ASP A 8 -18.94 11.97 -6.53
N ARG A 9 -18.47 12.95 -7.32
CA ARG A 9 -17.05 13.01 -7.75
C ARG A 9 -16.09 13.43 -6.65
N MET A 10 -16.56 14.16 -5.63
CA MET A 10 -15.69 14.67 -4.55
C MET A 10 -15.49 13.68 -3.39
N THR A 11 -16.41 12.75 -3.18
CA THR A 11 -16.27 11.65 -2.19
C THR A 11 -15.32 10.56 -2.69
N HIS A 12 -15.41 10.20 -3.97
CA HIS A 12 -14.51 9.24 -4.63
C HIS A 12 -13.01 9.60 -4.53
N THR A 13 -12.69 10.87 -4.26
CA THR A 13 -11.31 11.35 -4.08
C THR A 13 -10.68 11.03 -2.73
N LYS A 14 -11.41 10.67 -1.67
CA LYS A 14 -10.80 10.55 -0.32
C LYS A 14 -10.01 9.26 -0.12
N ALA A 15 -10.57 8.10 -0.43
CA ALA A 15 -9.88 6.82 -0.26
C ALA A 15 -8.72 6.65 -1.27
N SER A 16 -8.92 7.07 -2.52
CA SER A 16 -7.87 7.08 -3.55
C SER A 16 -6.67 7.94 -3.15
N LYS A 17 -6.90 9.11 -2.52
CA LYS A 17 -5.82 9.97 -2.00
C LYS A 17 -4.99 9.29 -0.92
N ILE A 18 -5.59 8.47 -0.05
CA ILE A 18 -4.86 7.78 1.02
C ILE A 18 -3.92 6.72 0.43
N PHE A 19 -4.42 5.90 -0.50
CA PHE A 19 -3.59 4.90 -1.18
C PHE A 19 -2.54 5.53 -2.09
N ALA A 20 -2.90 6.58 -2.82
CA ALA A 20 -1.95 7.33 -3.64
C ALA A 20 -0.83 7.95 -2.78
N ASN A 21 -1.17 8.48 -1.61
CA ASN A 21 -0.19 9.05 -0.68
C ASN A 21 0.70 7.97 -0.06
N ALA A 22 0.14 6.81 0.30
CA ALA A 22 0.91 5.66 0.77
C ALA A 22 1.86 5.14 -0.31
N LEU A 23 1.37 5.00 -1.55
CA LEU A 23 2.17 4.62 -2.71
C LEU A 23 3.30 5.63 -2.93
N TRP A 24 3.00 6.93 -2.88
CA TRP A 24 4.00 7.99 -3.02
C TRP A 24 5.06 7.94 -1.92
N CYS A 25 4.66 7.76 -0.65
CA CYS A 25 5.59 7.62 0.46
C CYS A 25 6.51 6.40 0.28
N VAL A 26 5.96 5.26 -0.13
CA VAL A 26 6.74 4.04 -0.42
C VAL A 26 7.72 4.29 -1.57
N LEU A 27 7.27 4.93 -2.66
CA LEU A 27 8.11 5.30 -3.80
C LEU A 27 9.22 6.27 -3.41
N ALA A 28 8.91 7.27 -2.57
CA ALA A 28 9.89 8.24 -2.08
C ALA A 28 10.95 7.57 -1.19
N ILE A 29 10.54 6.72 -0.24
CA ILE A 29 11.47 5.97 0.60
C ILE A 29 12.30 5.02 -0.23
N TRP A 30 11.70 4.34 -1.21
CA TRP A 30 12.40 3.46 -2.14
C TRP A 30 13.45 4.23 -2.96
N LEU A 31 13.12 5.42 -3.47
CA LEU A 31 14.08 6.29 -4.18
C LEU A 31 15.23 6.72 -3.26
N VAL A 32 14.93 7.14 -2.04
CA VAL A 32 15.95 7.54 -1.06
C VAL A 32 16.86 6.36 -0.74
N ALA A 33 16.31 5.20 -0.40
CA ALA A 33 17.07 3.99 -0.09
C ALA A 33 17.94 3.54 -1.28
N SER A 34 17.39 3.59 -2.49
CA SER A 34 18.10 3.22 -3.72
C SER A 34 19.23 4.20 -4.04
N SER A 35 18.98 5.51 -3.88
CA SER A 35 20.00 6.53 -4.07
C SER A 35 21.14 6.39 -3.06
N LEU A 36 20.81 6.15 -1.79
CA LEU A 36 21.79 5.95 -0.73
C LEU A 36 22.62 4.68 -0.97
N ALA A 37 21.97 3.58 -1.37
CA ALA A 37 22.65 2.35 -1.73
C ALA A 37 23.62 2.56 -2.92
N CYS A 38 23.19 3.28 -3.95
CA CYS A 38 24.03 3.62 -5.10
C CYS A 38 25.27 4.43 -4.69
N VAL A 39 25.08 5.46 -3.85
CA VAL A 39 26.19 6.28 -3.34
C VAL A 39 27.17 5.40 -2.57
N ILE A 40 26.71 4.69 -1.55
CA ILE A 40 27.54 3.81 -0.71
C ILE A 40 28.35 2.82 -1.56
N GLN A 41 27.74 2.24 -2.59
CA GLN A 41 28.38 1.27 -3.46
C GLN A 41 29.36 1.89 -4.44
N ALA A 42 29.08 3.08 -4.97
CA ALA A 42 30.04 3.80 -5.80
C ALA A 42 31.35 4.07 -5.03
N TRP A 43 31.28 4.24 -3.71
CA TRP A 43 32.45 4.38 -2.84
C TRP A 43 33.13 3.05 -2.49
N LEU A 44 32.37 1.97 -2.21
CA LEU A 44 32.94 0.71 -1.71
C LEU A 44 33.35 -0.28 -2.80
N ALA A 45 32.58 -0.40 -3.87
CA ALA A 45 32.75 -1.44 -4.90
C ALA A 45 32.08 -1.03 -6.23
N PRO A 46 32.75 -0.19 -7.05
CA PRO A 46 32.17 0.33 -8.29
C PRO A 46 31.83 -0.78 -9.32
N GLN A 47 32.49 -1.94 -9.24
CA GLN A 47 32.18 -3.10 -10.09
C GLN A 47 30.79 -3.71 -9.81
N LEU A 48 30.21 -3.47 -8.62
CA LEU A 48 28.89 -3.98 -8.25
C LEU A 48 27.76 -2.99 -8.57
N THR A 49 28.07 -1.74 -8.93
CA THR A 49 27.07 -0.69 -9.09
C THR A 49 26.01 -1.07 -10.12
N THR A 50 26.39 -1.62 -11.27
CA THR A 50 25.47 -2.01 -12.34
C THR A 50 24.46 -3.07 -11.88
N LEU A 51 24.92 -4.11 -11.18
CA LEU A 51 24.04 -5.16 -10.62
C LEU A 51 23.01 -4.53 -9.68
N MET A 52 23.47 -3.66 -8.80
CA MET A 52 22.65 -3.12 -7.73
C MET A 52 21.66 -2.08 -8.24
N THR A 53 22.02 -1.27 -9.23
CA THR A 53 21.07 -0.40 -9.93
C THR A 53 20.01 -1.23 -10.63
N THR A 54 20.37 -2.32 -11.31
CA THR A 54 19.39 -3.18 -11.99
C THR A 54 18.47 -3.88 -10.99
N VAL A 55 19.02 -4.40 -9.89
CA VAL A 55 18.24 -5.02 -8.81
C VAL A 55 17.30 -4.02 -8.18
N SER A 56 17.79 -2.84 -7.80
CA SER A 56 16.99 -1.77 -7.22
C SER A 56 15.85 -1.41 -8.16
N LEU A 57 16.16 -1.07 -9.42
CA LEU A 57 15.20 -0.59 -10.40
C LEU A 57 14.14 -1.64 -10.75
N GLY A 58 14.57 -2.89 -10.98
CA GLY A 58 13.66 -4.01 -11.22
C GLY A 58 12.77 -4.32 -10.01
N SER A 59 13.31 -4.22 -8.80
CA SER A 59 12.50 -4.36 -7.59
C SER A 59 11.49 -3.21 -7.43
N GLY A 60 11.87 -1.98 -7.76
CA GLY A 60 10.97 -0.82 -7.69
C GLY A 60 9.77 -1.04 -8.60
N MET A 61 10.01 -1.50 -9.83
CA MET A 61 8.95 -1.86 -10.78
C MET A 61 8.04 -2.96 -10.23
N VAL A 62 8.61 -4.05 -9.70
CA VAL A 62 7.81 -5.13 -9.08
C VAL A 62 6.96 -4.60 -7.93
N GLY A 63 7.48 -3.69 -7.11
CA GLY A 63 6.73 -3.04 -6.03
C GLY A 63 5.55 -2.21 -6.55
N VAL A 64 5.74 -1.44 -7.62
CA VAL A 64 4.65 -0.68 -8.26
C VAL A 64 3.59 -1.61 -8.84
N PHE A 65 4.00 -2.70 -9.52
CA PHE A 65 3.08 -3.70 -10.05
C PHE A 65 2.33 -4.47 -8.96
N ALA A 66 2.97 -4.72 -7.82
CA ALA A 66 2.32 -5.38 -6.68
C ALA A 66 1.22 -4.53 -6.05
N MET A 67 1.29 -3.19 -6.16
CA MET A 67 0.28 -2.28 -5.60
C MET A 67 -0.88 -1.95 -6.55
N LEU A 68 -0.72 -2.22 -7.85
CA LEU A 68 -1.76 -2.01 -8.86
C LEU A 68 -3.10 -2.71 -8.54
N PRO A 69 -3.13 -4.00 -8.11
CA PRO A 69 -4.38 -4.66 -7.75
C PRO A 69 -5.14 -3.95 -6.63
N GLY A 70 -4.43 -3.36 -5.66
CA GLY A 70 -5.05 -2.61 -4.56
C GLY A 70 -5.77 -1.35 -5.04
N ILE A 71 -5.26 -0.71 -6.09
CA ILE A 71 -5.89 0.46 -6.73
C ILE A 71 -7.11 0.04 -7.54
N PHE A 72 -7.04 -1.11 -8.23
CA PHE A 72 -8.14 -1.62 -9.07
C PHE A 72 -9.30 -2.23 -8.27
N LEU A 73 -9.05 -2.74 -7.06
CA LEU A 73 -10.09 -3.34 -6.19
C LEU A 73 -10.92 -2.30 -5.41
N GLN A 74 -10.69 -1.00 -5.62
CA GLN A 74 -11.52 0.06 -5.02
C GLN A 74 -12.90 0.09 -5.67
N GLN A 75 -13.85 -0.65 -5.09
CA GLN A 75 -15.25 -0.56 -5.48
C GLN A 75 -15.82 0.84 -5.17
N PRO A 76 -16.78 1.31 -5.99
CA PRO A 76 -17.43 2.59 -5.79
C PRO A 76 -18.11 2.63 -4.40
N GLU A 77 -17.80 3.67 -3.64
CA GLU A 77 -18.26 3.91 -2.26
C GLU A 77 -19.79 3.80 -2.12
N SER A 78 -20.52 4.06 -3.21
CA SER A 78 -21.97 3.98 -3.30
C SER A 78 -22.54 2.58 -3.07
N SER A 79 -21.80 1.51 -3.41
CA SER A 79 -22.21 0.14 -3.15
C SER A 79 -22.04 -0.25 -1.67
N ILE A 80 -21.07 0.35 -0.98
CA ILE A 80 -20.74 0.01 0.41
C ILE A 80 -21.60 0.83 1.40
N GLN A 81 -22.03 2.04 1.04
CA GLN A 81 -22.79 2.92 1.92
C GLN A 81 -24.14 2.33 2.40
N ASN A 82 -24.77 1.48 1.59
CA ASN A 82 -26.06 0.84 1.91
C ASN A 82 -25.94 -0.42 2.79
N LEU A 83 -24.71 -0.87 3.11
CA LEU A 83 -24.49 -2.05 3.96
C LEU A 83 -24.46 -1.68 5.45
N SER A 84 -24.85 -2.63 6.30
CA SER A 84 -24.73 -2.50 7.75
C SER A 84 -23.27 -2.25 8.17
N PRO A 85 -23.01 -1.47 9.24
CA PRO A 85 -21.66 -1.10 9.66
C PRO A 85 -20.71 -2.29 9.80
N GLY A 86 -21.16 -3.39 10.41
CA GLY A 86 -20.36 -4.62 10.54
C GLY A 86 -20.03 -5.29 9.21
N ARG A 87 -20.93 -5.23 8.23
CA ARG A 87 -20.72 -5.82 6.90
C ARG A 87 -19.80 -4.96 6.02
N ARG A 88 -19.78 -3.64 6.23
CA ARG A 88 -18.82 -2.71 5.61
C ARG A 88 -17.38 -3.02 6.03
N VAL A 89 -17.14 -3.16 7.33
CA VAL A 89 -15.80 -3.47 7.86
C VAL A 89 -15.31 -4.83 7.36
N ALA A 90 -16.19 -5.84 7.36
CA ALA A 90 -15.87 -7.17 6.86
C ALA A 90 -15.48 -7.18 5.37
N MET A 91 -16.23 -6.48 4.50
CA MET A 91 -15.89 -6.38 3.08
C MET A 91 -14.56 -5.65 2.85
N THR A 92 -14.35 -4.50 3.51
CA THR A 92 -13.09 -3.76 3.37
C THR A 92 -11.89 -4.59 3.82
N ALA A 93 -12.02 -5.33 4.93
CA ALA A 93 -10.99 -6.25 5.40
C ALA A 93 -10.71 -7.36 4.39
N GLN A 94 -11.74 -7.96 3.76
CA GLN A 94 -11.57 -8.99 2.74
C GLN A 94 -10.81 -8.49 1.51
N PHE A 95 -11.18 -7.32 0.98
CA PHE A 95 -10.48 -6.73 -0.17
C PHE A 95 -9.03 -6.37 0.15
N PHE A 96 -8.79 -5.84 1.35
CA PHE A 96 -7.44 -5.56 1.83
C PHE A 96 -6.60 -6.83 1.92
N LEU A 97 -7.18 -7.92 2.44
CA LEU A 97 -6.51 -9.20 2.56
C LEU A 97 -6.20 -9.78 1.17
N ILE A 98 -7.15 -9.77 0.24
CA ILE A 98 -6.95 -10.20 -1.16
C ILE A 98 -5.86 -9.36 -1.83
N GLY A 99 -5.92 -8.03 -1.69
CA GLY A 99 -4.92 -7.12 -2.22
C GLY A 99 -3.52 -7.39 -1.67
N SER A 100 -3.42 -7.58 -0.35
CA SER A 100 -2.15 -7.91 0.33
C SER A 100 -1.57 -9.25 -0.14
N VAL A 101 -2.40 -10.28 -0.28
CA VAL A 101 -1.98 -11.61 -0.76
C VAL A 101 -1.51 -11.54 -2.22
N ALA A 102 -2.25 -10.84 -3.09
CA ALA A 102 -1.86 -10.64 -4.47
C ALA A 102 -0.52 -9.88 -4.57
N ALA A 103 -0.33 -8.84 -3.75
CA ALA A 103 0.90 -8.06 -3.69
C ALA A 103 2.09 -8.93 -3.25
N MET A 104 1.91 -9.79 -2.24
CA MET A 104 2.93 -10.74 -1.79
C MET A 104 3.29 -11.77 -2.87
N ALA A 105 2.30 -12.30 -3.59
CA ALA A 105 2.53 -13.25 -4.66
C ALA A 105 3.32 -12.64 -5.83
N ILE A 106 2.95 -11.42 -6.25
CA ILE A 106 3.67 -10.67 -7.29
C ILE A 106 5.10 -10.38 -6.86
N ARG A 107 5.32 -9.97 -5.60
CA ARG A 107 6.67 -9.75 -5.08
C ARG A 107 7.48 -11.03 -5.03
N PHE A 108 6.92 -12.15 -4.59
CA PHE A 108 7.62 -13.42 -4.58
C PHE A 108 8.07 -13.81 -6.00
N ALA A 109 7.14 -13.80 -6.95
CA ALA A 109 7.43 -14.10 -8.36
C ALA A 109 8.47 -13.14 -8.96
N GLY A 110 8.33 -11.84 -8.69
CA GLY A 110 9.25 -10.81 -9.14
C GLY A 110 10.65 -10.98 -8.55
N THR A 111 10.76 -11.31 -7.27
CA THR A 111 12.05 -11.57 -6.59
C THR A 111 12.78 -12.76 -7.20
N VAL A 112 12.06 -13.84 -7.50
CA VAL A 112 12.62 -15.02 -8.18
C VAL A 112 13.05 -14.67 -9.61
N ALA A 113 12.22 -13.94 -10.36
CA ALA A 113 12.56 -13.51 -11.71
C ALA A 113 13.81 -12.61 -11.73
N LEU A 114 13.89 -11.67 -10.78
CA LEU A 114 15.03 -10.77 -10.62
C LEU A 114 16.30 -11.55 -10.26
N PHE A 115 16.20 -12.53 -9.37
CA PHE A 115 17.31 -13.41 -9.02
C PHE A 115 17.84 -14.16 -10.25
N VAL A 116 16.95 -14.79 -11.03
CA VAL A 116 17.32 -15.51 -12.26
C VAL A 116 17.96 -14.56 -13.29
N ALA A 117 17.38 -13.39 -13.51
CA ALA A 117 17.92 -12.39 -14.43
C ALA A 117 19.32 -11.90 -14.00
N CYS A 118 19.50 -11.64 -12.70
CA CYS A 118 20.79 -11.22 -12.15
C CYS A 118 21.85 -12.33 -12.26
N ARG A 119 21.47 -13.58 -12.00
CA ARG A 119 22.35 -14.74 -12.15
C ARG A 119 22.80 -14.88 -13.60
N TYR A 120 21.89 -14.66 -14.55
CA TYR A 120 22.18 -14.79 -15.97
C TYR A 120 23.09 -13.66 -16.51
N GLN A 121 22.91 -12.42 -16.04
CA GLN A 121 23.68 -11.28 -16.55
C GLN A 121 25.08 -11.12 -15.93
N PHE A 122 25.26 -11.42 -14.63
CA PHE A 122 26.44 -10.93 -13.91
C PHE A 122 27.47 -11.99 -13.54
N GLY A 123 27.16 -13.29 -13.66
CA GLY A 123 28.13 -14.38 -13.38
C GLY A 123 28.79 -14.36 -11.99
N LEU A 124 28.25 -13.56 -11.06
CA LEU A 124 28.76 -13.37 -9.71
C LEU A 124 28.42 -14.55 -8.80
N SER A 125 29.10 -14.61 -7.65
CA SER A 125 28.81 -15.60 -6.59
C SER A 125 27.33 -15.56 -6.19
N GLU A 126 26.67 -16.71 -6.31
CA GLU A 126 25.23 -16.88 -6.05
C GLU A 126 24.84 -16.43 -4.64
N LYS A 127 25.76 -16.61 -3.68
CA LYS A 127 25.56 -16.21 -2.27
C LYS A 127 25.36 -14.71 -2.13
N THR A 128 26.14 -13.90 -2.86
CA THR A 128 26.09 -12.44 -2.76
C THR A 128 24.80 -11.89 -3.35
N ILE A 129 24.40 -12.40 -4.52
CA ILE A 129 23.13 -12.00 -5.17
C ILE A 129 21.95 -12.40 -4.28
N ALA A 130 21.93 -13.64 -3.77
CA ALA A 130 20.86 -14.13 -2.91
C ALA A 130 20.70 -13.29 -1.65
N ILE A 131 21.79 -12.98 -0.95
CA ILE A 131 21.76 -12.14 0.25
C ILE A 131 21.18 -10.77 -0.07
N PHE A 132 21.65 -10.13 -1.15
CA PHE A 132 21.21 -8.78 -1.48
C PHE A 132 19.73 -8.74 -1.86
N VAL A 133 19.30 -9.67 -2.72
CA VAL A 133 17.89 -9.80 -3.12
C VAL A 133 17.00 -10.11 -1.91
N CYS A 134 17.42 -10.99 -1.01
CA CYS A 134 16.69 -11.26 0.24
C CYS A 134 16.59 -10.03 1.15
N LEU A 135 17.70 -9.34 1.38
CA LEU A 135 17.76 -8.20 2.30
C LEU A 135 16.88 -7.05 1.78
N TRP A 136 16.91 -6.84 0.46
CA TRP A 136 16.06 -5.88 -0.22
C TRP A 136 14.58 -6.26 -0.17
N TYR A 137 14.26 -7.54 -0.39
CA TYR A 137 12.90 -8.06 -0.28
C TYR A 137 12.32 -7.88 1.12
N VAL A 138 13.09 -8.22 2.16
CA VAL A 138 12.68 -8.05 3.56
C VAL A 138 12.41 -6.58 3.86
N LEU A 139 13.29 -5.68 3.43
CA LEU A 139 13.12 -4.23 3.63
C LEU A 139 11.82 -3.71 3.01
N LEU A 140 11.53 -4.09 1.76
CA LEU A 140 10.29 -3.69 1.08
C LEU A 140 9.03 -4.25 1.73
N THR A 141 9.11 -5.52 2.14
CA THR A 141 8.00 -6.20 2.83
C THR A 141 7.71 -5.51 4.17
N SER A 142 8.75 -5.17 4.93
CA SER A 142 8.61 -4.45 6.20
C SER A 142 8.01 -3.06 6.01
N LEU A 143 8.47 -2.29 5.02
CA LEU A 143 7.92 -0.97 4.72
C LEU A 143 6.43 -1.05 4.36
N GLU A 144 6.04 -2.02 3.53
CA GLU A 144 4.64 -2.21 3.17
C GLU A 144 3.78 -2.53 4.40
N ILE A 145 4.17 -3.52 5.20
CA ILE A 145 3.43 -3.89 6.43
C ILE A 145 3.32 -2.69 7.36
N PHE A 146 4.37 -1.89 7.49
CA PHE A 146 4.37 -0.68 8.31
C PHE A 146 3.37 0.38 7.81
N PHE A 147 3.36 0.65 6.50
CA PHE A 147 2.40 1.61 5.91
C PHE A 147 0.96 1.10 5.96
N LEU A 148 0.77 -0.20 5.72
CA LEU A 148 -0.53 -0.87 5.83
C LEU A 148 -1.07 -0.78 7.26
N ALA A 149 -0.23 -1.07 8.27
CA ALA A 149 -0.60 -0.95 9.67
C ALA A 149 -0.95 0.50 10.05
N ARG A 150 -0.16 1.48 9.56
CA ARG A 150 -0.43 2.91 9.80
C ARG A 150 -1.73 3.37 9.13
N GLY A 151 -2.01 2.90 7.91
CA GLY A 151 -3.25 3.17 7.21
C GLY A 151 -4.47 2.62 7.95
N ALA A 152 -4.39 1.37 8.44
CA ALA A 152 -5.45 0.75 9.22
C ALA A 152 -5.71 1.50 10.54
N ALA A 153 -4.65 1.88 11.28
CA ALA A 153 -4.78 2.64 12.51
C ALA A 153 -5.41 4.03 12.32
N SER A 154 -5.21 4.66 11.15
CA SER A 154 -5.85 5.94 10.82
C SER A 154 -7.35 5.84 10.57
N ILE A 155 -7.86 4.66 10.21
CA ILE A 155 -9.30 4.45 9.99
C ILE A 155 -10.00 4.27 11.35
N ASP A 156 -9.36 3.55 12.27
CA ASP A 156 -9.88 3.25 13.61
C ASP A 156 -9.98 4.49 14.52
N SER A 157 -9.16 5.51 14.28
CA SER A 157 -9.16 6.75 15.07
C SER A 157 -10.27 7.74 14.72
N THR A 158 -11.18 7.44 13.78
CA THR A 158 -12.32 8.30 13.46
C THR A 158 -13.37 8.17 14.58
N PRO A 159 -13.49 9.13 15.51
CA PRO A 159 -14.33 8.97 16.69
C PRO A 159 -15.80 8.98 16.26
N ASP A 160 -16.52 7.97 16.72
CA ASP A 160 -17.94 7.73 16.47
C ASP A 160 -18.77 8.89 17.04
N SER A 161 -18.86 9.99 16.30
CA SER A 161 -19.64 11.18 16.66
C SER A 161 -21.16 10.95 16.62
N ARG A 162 -21.60 9.70 16.42
CA ARG A 162 -23.02 9.31 16.35
C ARG A 162 -23.66 9.06 17.72
N VAL A 163 -22.92 9.06 18.83
CA VAL A 163 -23.51 8.83 20.17
C VAL A 163 -24.19 10.08 20.76
N ASN A 164 -24.09 11.26 20.12
CA ASN A 164 -24.70 12.50 20.65
C ASN A 164 -26.07 12.88 20.05
N PHE A 165 -26.69 12.06 19.19
CA PHE A 165 -28.04 12.37 18.66
C PHE A 165 -29.21 11.71 19.42
N SER A 166 -28.93 10.91 20.46
CA SER A 166 -29.97 10.18 21.21
C SER A 166 -30.41 10.86 22.52
N GLN A 167 -29.89 12.04 22.84
CA GLN A 167 -30.36 12.85 23.97
C GLN A 167 -31.05 14.12 23.46
N SER A 168 -32.18 13.96 22.78
CA SER A 168 -33.23 14.98 22.85
C SER A 168 -34.13 14.56 24.00
N PRO A 169 -34.05 15.20 25.18
CA PRO A 169 -34.99 14.93 26.26
C PRO A 169 -36.39 15.28 25.75
N SER A 170 -37.28 14.30 25.78
CA SER A 170 -38.71 14.50 25.63
C SER A 170 -39.19 15.34 26.81
N THR A 171 -39.10 16.66 26.69
CA THR A 171 -39.90 17.60 27.47
C THR A 171 -41.29 17.67 26.87
N ASP A 172 -42.28 17.75 27.76
CA ASP A 172 -43.71 18.01 27.56
C ASP A 172 -44.55 16.79 27.17
N SER A 173 -45.68 16.49 27.81
CA SER A 173 -46.55 17.35 28.64
C SER A 173 -47.44 16.52 29.57
N THR A 174 -47.43 16.91 30.83
CA THR A 174 -48.53 16.97 31.79
C THR A 174 -49.92 16.91 31.13
N PHE A 175 -50.68 15.85 31.41
CA PHE A 175 -52.14 15.88 31.32
C PHE A 175 -52.68 16.01 32.75
N GLY A 176 -53.40 17.11 32.98
CA GLY A 176 -54.26 17.29 34.15
C GLY A 176 -55.60 16.58 33.99
#